data_AF-A0A7C6JF25-F1
#
_entry.id   AF-A0A7C6JF25-F1
#
_cell.length_a   1.000
_cell.length_b   1.000
_cell.length_c   1.000
_cell.angle_alpha   90.00
_cell.angle_beta   90.00
_cell.angle_gamma   90.00
#
_symmetry.space_group_name_H-M   'P 1'
#
loop_
_entity.id
_entity.type
_entity.pdbx_description
1 polymer ?
#
loop_
_entity_poly.entity_id
_entity_poly.type
_entity_poly.pdbx_seq_one_letter_code
_entity_poly.pdbx_strand_id
1 'polypeptide(L)'
;MKKYIQRDEEAYEFNARGEKYYLEGDYKKAIENFELAIGKNPEIPLLYLNMGMVYYNLKDLEQAIEYSKKAIEIAETDLFTDNKKVIAASYYYLGKIYEKQEEWREALRNYSLALFTYEDPVYRDKVREIQRMKGKGYEEVYFSDNILRNIIISIIDNGFWAFQPNIEKSWGMIIKEDIERIEEVSYIWHYRHFPGKINSLEGIQYMENLKILRIEGCNIKDLSPLANLSSLELISFRDNKINDITSIKNLKNLKVLDLSRNEIEDLSPLVGLPLEHLNIANNQIENLEPLIKLSDLKKVNLRKNRLDKTKAMEIIKKLEERGVEVIY
;
A
#
# COMPACT_ATOMS: atom_id res chain seq x y z
N MET A 1 20.87 29.92 -18.23
CA MET A 1 19.56 30.52 -17.88
C MET A 1 18.85 31.12 -19.10
N LYS A 2 19.34 32.18 -19.77
CA LYS A 2 18.67 32.78 -20.95
C LYS A 2 18.36 31.80 -22.11
N LYS A 3 19.28 30.88 -22.43
CA LYS A 3 19.09 29.86 -23.48
C LYS A 3 18.07 28.77 -23.11
N TYR A 4 17.87 28.51 -21.82
CA TYR A 4 16.83 27.56 -21.36
C TYR A 4 15.45 28.23 -21.42
N ILE A 5 15.33 29.46 -20.91
CA ILE A 5 14.11 30.26 -20.97
C ILE A 5 13.61 30.43 -22.42
N GLN A 6 14.51 30.71 -23.36
CA GLN A 6 14.15 30.85 -24.78
C GLN A 6 13.65 29.54 -25.41
N ARG A 7 14.20 28.38 -25.01
CA ARG A 7 13.73 27.07 -25.50
C ARG A 7 12.32 26.77 -25.03
N ASP A 8 12.02 27.12 -23.78
CA ASP A 8 10.70 26.92 -23.19
C ASP A 8 9.67 27.83 -23.87
N GLU A 9 10.00 29.11 -24.09
CA GLU A 9 9.12 30.04 -24.79
C GLU A 9 8.76 29.55 -26.21
N GLU A 10 9.76 29.11 -26.98
CA GLU A 10 9.52 28.55 -28.32
C GLU A 10 8.67 27.27 -28.26
N ALA A 11 8.93 26.38 -27.29
CA ALA A 11 8.14 25.16 -27.09
C ALA A 11 6.67 25.48 -26.77
N TYR A 12 6.41 26.44 -25.87
CA TYR A 12 5.06 26.85 -25.51
C TYR A 12 4.33 27.57 -26.66
N GLU A 13 5.03 28.30 -27.52
CA GLU A 13 4.43 28.91 -28.71
C GLU A 13 3.94 27.86 -29.70
N PHE A 14 4.77 26.86 -30.01
CA PHE A 14 4.37 25.74 -30.85
C PHE A 14 3.24 24.94 -30.21
N ASN A 15 3.29 24.72 -28.88
CA ASN A 15 2.22 24.06 -28.16
C ASN A 15 0.88 24.80 -28.30
N ALA A 16 0.85 26.12 -28.10
CA ALA A 16 -0.37 26.92 -28.22
C ALA A 16 -0.96 26.87 -29.64
N ARG A 17 -0.11 26.83 -30.67
CA ARG A 17 -0.55 26.61 -32.06
C ARG A 17 -1.14 25.21 -32.26
N GLY A 18 -0.49 24.20 -31.70
CA GLY A 18 -0.98 22.82 -31.72
C GLY A 18 -2.35 22.67 -31.05
N GLU A 19 -2.53 23.28 -29.89
CA GLU A 19 -3.82 23.31 -29.16
C GLU A 19 -4.92 23.99 -29.97
N LYS A 20 -4.60 25.09 -30.67
CA LYS A 20 -5.55 25.74 -31.57
C LYS A 20 -6.01 24.80 -32.68
N TYR A 21 -5.08 24.13 -33.37
CA TYR A 21 -5.44 23.17 -34.43
C TYR A 21 -6.20 21.96 -33.90
N TYR A 22 -5.87 21.50 -32.69
CA TYR A 22 -6.61 20.44 -32.00
C TYR A 22 -8.07 20.85 -31.77
N LEU A 23 -8.34 22.08 -31.31
CA LEU A 23 -9.69 22.60 -31.10
C LEU A 23 -10.46 22.79 -32.42
N GLU A 24 -9.75 23.09 -33.52
CA GLU A 24 -10.30 23.16 -34.88
C GLU A 24 -10.56 21.77 -35.51
N GLY A 25 -10.10 20.69 -34.86
CA GLY A 25 -10.19 19.32 -35.37
C GLY A 25 -9.15 18.97 -36.43
N ASP A 26 -8.19 19.86 -36.72
CA ASP A 26 -7.06 19.59 -37.63
C ASP A 26 -5.94 18.87 -36.87
N TYR A 27 -6.19 17.60 -36.55
CA TYR A 27 -5.28 16.77 -35.74
C TYR A 27 -3.90 16.60 -36.38
N LYS A 28 -3.80 16.65 -37.71
CA LYS A 28 -2.52 16.55 -38.41
C LYS A 28 -1.66 17.77 -38.10
N LYS A 29 -2.18 18.98 -38.25
CA LYS A 29 -1.44 20.21 -37.91
C LYS A 29 -1.19 20.32 -36.42
N ALA A 30 -2.09 19.79 -35.59
CA ALA A 30 -1.87 19.73 -34.14
C ALA A 30 -0.62 18.90 -33.82
N ILE A 31 -0.52 17.67 -34.36
CA ILE A 31 0.64 16.79 -34.19
C ILE A 31 1.92 17.47 -34.68
N GLU A 32 1.92 18.04 -35.89
CA GLU A 32 3.10 18.73 -36.45
C GLU A 32 3.61 19.83 -35.50
N ASN A 33 2.71 20.61 -34.89
CA ASN A 33 3.10 21.66 -33.95
C ASN A 33 3.57 21.11 -32.60
N PHE A 34 2.95 20.04 -32.08
CA PHE A 34 3.42 19.40 -30.86
C PHE A 34 4.79 18.71 -31.03
N GLU A 35 5.06 18.10 -32.18
CA GLU A 35 6.38 17.55 -32.52
C GLU A 35 7.44 18.66 -32.59
N LEU A 36 7.11 19.81 -33.19
CA LEU A 36 7.99 20.98 -33.17
C LEU A 36 8.25 21.47 -31.74
N ALA A 37 7.22 21.52 -30.89
CA ALA A 37 7.36 21.90 -29.48
C ALA A 37 8.28 20.94 -28.71
N ILE A 38 8.08 19.62 -28.88
CA ILE A 38 8.92 18.58 -28.25
C ILE A 38 10.37 18.70 -28.73
N GLY A 39 10.58 19.00 -30.01
CA GLY A 39 11.92 19.25 -30.56
C GLY A 39 12.63 20.46 -29.94
N LYS A 40 11.89 21.41 -29.37
CA LYS A 40 12.45 22.58 -28.65
C LYS A 40 12.78 22.25 -27.21
N ASN A 41 11.85 21.61 -26.50
CA ASN A 41 12.10 21.10 -25.15
C ASN A 41 11.31 19.79 -24.88
N PRO A 42 12.00 18.63 -24.83
CA PRO A 42 11.37 17.34 -24.53
C PRO A 42 11.12 17.10 -23.03
N GLU A 43 11.56 18.00 -22.15
CA GLU A 43 11.37 17.88 -20.69
C GLU A 43 10.03 18.47 -20.23
N ILE A 44 9.21 18.99 -21.15
CA ILE A 44 7.90 19.57 -20.83
C ILE A 44 6.81 18.48 -20.93
N PRO A 45 6.24 18.00 -19.81
CA PRO A 45 5.30 16.88 -19.82
C PRO A 45 3.96 17.22 -20.49
N LEU A 46 3.53 18.50 -20.47
CA LEU A 46 2.29 18.96 -21.09
C LEU A 46 2.23 18.66 -22.61
N LEU A 47 3.37 18.69 -23.30
CA LEU A 47 3.43 18.45 -24.74
C LEU A 47 3.02 17.01 -25.08
N TYR A 48 3.45 16.06 -24.26
CA TYR A 48 3.12 14.64 -24.41
C TYR A 48 1.67 14.36 -24.03
N LEU A 49 1.13 15.03 -22.99
CA LEU A 49 -0.29 14.97 -22.68
C LEU A 49 -1.14 15.42 -23.87
N ASN A 50 -0.79 16.56 -24.48
CA ASN A 50 -1.50 17.08 -25.65
C ASN A 50 -1.44 16.11 -26.86
N MET A 51 -0.30 15.45 -27.10
CA MET A 51 -0.21 14.38 -28.10
C MET A 51 -1.13 13.20 -27.77
N GLY A 52 -1.15 12.74 -26.51
CA GLY A 52 -2.06 11.68 -26.06
C GLY A 52 -3.53 12.02 -26.30
N MET A 53 -3.92 13.28 -26.06
CA MET A 53 -5.26 13.80 -26.35
C MET A 53 -5.59 13.77 -27.84
N VAL A 54 -4.65 14.15 -28.72
CA VAL A 54 -4.87 14.12 -30.17
C VAL A 54 -5.09 12.70 -30.66
N TYR A 55 -4.21 11.76 -30.29
CA TYR A 55 -4.33 10.36 -30.70
C TYR A 55 -5.59 9.69 -30.15
N TYR A 56 -6.02 10.03 -28.94
CA TYR A 56 -7.32 9.59 -28.41
C TYR A 56 -8.49 10.00 -29.31
N ASN A 57 -8.48 11.23 -29.84
CA ASN A 57 -9.53 11.70 -30.74
C ASN A 57 -9.42 11.09 -32.15
N LEU A 58 -8.21 10.78 -32.60
CA LEU A 58 -7.96 10.00 -33.83
C LEU A 58 -8.37 8.52 -33.70
N LYS A 59 -8.70 8.06 -32.48
CA LYS A 59 -8.98 6.65 -32.13
C LYS A 59 -7.75 5.73 -32.30
N ASP A 60 -6.56 6.30 -32.37
CA ASP A 60 -5.30 5.57 -32.26
C ASP A 60 -4.98 5.39 -30.77
N LEU A 61 -5.61 4.37 -30.17
CA LEU A 61 -5.55 4.18 -28.72
C LEU A 61 -4.16 3.74 -28.24
N GLU A 62 -3.38 3.08 -29.09
CA GLU A 62 -2.03 2.64 -28.77
C GLU A 62 -1.11 3.84 -28.58
N GLN A 63 -1.09 4.77 -29.54
CA GLN A 63 -0.33 6.01 -29.42
C GLN A 63 -0.85 6.89 -28.28
N ALA A 64 -2.16 6.94 -28.08
CA ALA A 64 -2.73 7.70 -26.98
C ALA A 64 -2.24 7.22 -25.61
N ILE A 65 -2.11 5.89 -25.42
CA ILE A 65 -1.55 5.29 -24.19
C ILE A 65 -0.06 5.63 -24.07
N GLU A 66 0.71 5.45 -25.14
CA GLU A 66 2.16 5.71 -25.13
C GLU A 66 2.47 7.14 -24.68
N TYR A 67 1.85 8.12 -25.34
CA TYR A 67 2.07 9.54 -25.02
C TYR A 67 1.54 9.94 -23.65
N SER A 68 0.40 9.39 -23.20
CA SER A 68 -0.13 9.66 -21.86
C SER A 68 0.79 9.10 -20.76
N LYS A 69 1.36 7.90 -20.95
CA LYS A 69 2.33 7.32 -20.01
C LYS A 69 3.64 8.11 -19.98
N LYS A 70 4.12 8.53 -21.15
CA LYS A 70 5.34 9.35 -21.28
C LYS A 70 5.20 10.71 -20.60
N ALA A 71 4.01 11.33 -20.67
CA ALA A 71 3.72 12.57 -19.95
C ALA A 71 3.87 12.40 -18.42
N ILE A 72 3.38 11.28 -17.87
CA ILE A 72 3.51 10.96 -16.44
C ILE A 72 4.97 10.73 -16.06
N GLU A 73 5.70 9.93 -16.85
CA GLU A 73 7.13 9.63 -16.61
C GLU A 73 7.98 10.90 -16.54
N ILE A 74 7.80 11.83 -17.49
CA ILE A 74 8.52 13.10 -17.51
C ILE A 74 8.09 13.99 -16.34
N ALA A 75 6.80 14.04 -16.03
CA ALA A 75 6.29 14.85 -14.92
C ALA A 75 6.76 14.35 -13.54
N GLU A 76 6.92 13.03 -13.35
CA GLU A 76 7.42 12.44 -12.10
C GLU A 76 8.93 12.62 -11.91
N THR A 77 9.68 12.77 -13.01
CA THR A 77 11.15 12.97 -12.96
C THR A 77 11.53 14.43 -12.72
N ASP A 78 10.67 15.39 -13.06
CA ASP A 78 10.85 16.80 -12.72
C ASP A 78 10.42 17.09 -11.27
N LEU A 79 11.38 17.04 -10.35
CA LEU A 79 11.18 17.30 -8.93
C LEU A 79 11.01 18.78 -8.57
N PHE A 80 11.18 19.71 -9.53
CA PHE A 80 11.21 21.15 -9.26
C PHE A 80 9.90 21.86 -9.63
N THR A 81 9.07 21.26 -10.48
CA THR A 81 7.82 21.86 -10.96
C THR A 81 6.59 21.11 -10.44
N ASP A 82 5.54 21.83 -10.04
CA ASP A 82 4.27 21.21 -9.66
C ASP A 82 3.48 20.76 -10.92
N ASN A 83 3.74 19.53 -11.34
CA ASN A 83 3.11 18.91 -12.50
C ASN A 83 1.82 18.13 -12.18
N LYS A 84 1.25 18.27 -10.97
CA LYS A 84 0.09 17.46 -10.54
C LYS A 84 -1.09 17.49 -11.50
N LYS A 85 -1.38 18.66 -12.10
CA LYS A 85 -2.47 18.79 -13.09
C LYS A 85 -2.20 17.99 -14.37
N VAL A 86 -0.95 17.97 -14.85
CA VAL A 86 -0.55 17.21 -16.04
C VAL A 86 -0.63 15.72 -15.77
N ILE A 87 -0.11 15.28 -14.61
CA ILE A 87 -0.19 13.88 -14.17
C ILE A 87 -1.65 13.44 -14.05
N ALA A 88 -2.48 14.22 -13.37
CA ALA A 88 -3.90 13.91 -13.19
C ALA A 88 -4.66 13.85 -14.53
N ALA A 89 -4.44 14.82 -15.42
CA ALA A 89 -5.05 14.83 -16.74
C ALA A 89 -4.58 13.64 -17.60
N SER A 90 -3.31 13.24 -17.51
CA SER A 90 -2.78 12.07 -18.22
C SER A 90 -3.45 10.78 -17.76
N TYR A 91 -3.59 10.58 -16.44
CA TYR A 91 -4.37 9.48 -15.89
C TYR A 91 -5.84 9.54 -16.31
N TYR A 92 -6.46 10.72 -16.35
CA TYR A 92 -7.84 10.84 -16.82
C TYR A 92 -8.00 10.38 -18.28
N TYR A 93 -7.08 10.74 -19.17
CA TYR A 93 -7.12 10.28 -20.55
C TYR A 93 -6.84 8.79 -20.70
N LEU A 94 -5.90 8.22 -19.93
CA LEU A 94 -5.75 6.76 -19.83
C LEU A 94 -7.07 6.10 -19.41
N GLY A 95 -7.75 6.65 -18.41
CA GLY A 95 -9.07 6.17 -17.98
C GLY A 95 -10.09 6.16 -19.12
N LYS A 96 -10.13 7.24 -19.92
CA LYS A 96 -10.98 7.34 -21.11
C LYS A 96 -10.61 6.36 -22.22
N ILE A 97 -9.33 6.04 -22.38
CA ILE A 97 -8.85 5.08 -23.38
C ILE A 97 -9.29 3.66 -22.99
N TYR A 98 -9.01 3.26 -21.75
CA TYR A 98 -9.40 1.95 -21.24
C TYR A 98 -10.92 1.78 -21.18
N GLU A 99 -11.67 2.85 -20.90
CA GLU A 99 -13.14 2.84 -21.00
C GLU A 99 -13.60 2.51 -22.43
N LYS A 100 -12.96 3.10 -23.46
CA LYS A 100 -13.27 2.77 -24.87
C LYS A 100 -12.94 1.33 -25.24
N GLN A 101 -11.96 0.73 -24.57
CA GLN A 101 -11.56 -0.67 -24.76
C GLN A 101 -12.43 -1.64 -23.95
N GLU A 102 -13.40 -1.13 -23.18
CA GLU A 102 -14.18 -1.90 -22.21
C GLU A 102 -13.30 -2.57 -21.13
N GLU A 103 -12.10 -2.04 -20.91
CA GLU A 103 -11.22 -2.41 -19.81
C GLU A 103 -11.60 -1.61 -18.56
N TRP A 104 -12.82 -1.86 -18.05
CA TRP A 104 -13.46 -1.09 -16.98
C TRP A 104 -12.61 -0.99 -15.70
N ARG A 105 -11.81 -2.02 -15.43
CA ARG A 105 -10.86 -2.06 -14.32
C ARG A 105 -9.76 -1.01 -14.48
N GLU A 106 -9.05 -1.03 -15.60
CA GLU A 106 -8.00 -0.06 -15.89
C GLU A 106 -8.58 1.35 -16.02
N ALA A 107 -9.78 1.48 -16.57
CA ALA A 107 -10.49 2.75 -16.63
C ALA A 107 -10.73 3.34 -15.22
N LEU A 108 -11.31 2.55 -14.31
CA LEU A 108 -11.58 2.97 -12.92
C LEU A 108 -10.29 3.32 -12.17
N ARG A 109 -9.25 2.48 -12.32
CA ARG A 109 -7.93 2.70 -11.71
C ARG A 109 -7.36 4.05 -12.12
N ASN A 110 -7.35 4.33 -13.43
CA ASN A 110 -6.80 5.57 -13.98
C ASN A 110 -7.65 6.81 -13.61
N TYR A 111 -8.98 6.73 -13.60
CA TYR A 111 -9.79 7.85 -13.08
C TYR A 111 -9.58 8.11 -11.59
N SER A 112 -9.34 7.06 -10.82
CA SER A 112 -9.04 7.19 -9.40
C SER A 112 -7.66 7.81 -9.16
N LEU A 113 -6.65 7.42 -9.94
CA LEU A 113 -5.32 8.04 -9.95
C LEU A 113 -5.41 9.54 -10.28
N ALA A 114 -6.23 9.90 -11.27
CA ALA A 114 -6.47 11.30 -11.63
C ALA A 114 -7.05 12.10 -10.44
N LEU A 115 -8.13 11.60 -9.84
CA LEU A 115 -8.80 12.24 -8.69
C LEU A 115 -7.88 12.37 -7.47
N PHE A 116 -7.08 11.34 -7.19
CA PHE A 116 -6.12 11.36 -6.08
C PHE A 116 -5.04 12.41 -6.29
N THR A 117 -4.51 12.49 -7.51
CA THR A 117 -3.38 13.38 -7.84
C THR A 117 -3.80 14.84 -7.82
N TYR A 118 -4.99 15.15 -8.33
CA TYR A 118 -5.55 16.48 -8.35
C TYR A 118 -7.07 16.41 -8.21
N GLU A 119 -7.62 17.06 -7.18
CA GLU A 119 -9.04 16.99 -6.90
C GLU A 119 -9.84 17.81 -7.93
N ASP A 120 -10.55 17.11 -8.82
CA ASP A 120 -11.40 17.69 -9.85
C ASP A 120 -12.78 16.98 -9.88
N PRO A 121 -13.90 17.73 -9.91
CA PRO A 121 -15.24 17.14 -10.01
C PRO A 121 -15.42 16.19 -11.20
N VAL A 122 -14.79 16.46 -12.35
CA VAL A 122 -14.89 15.64 -13.56
C VAL A 122 -14.35 14.24 -13.32
N TYR A 123 -13.22 14.13 -12.61
CA TYR A 123 -12.61 12.84 -12.29
C TYR A 123 -13.48 12.06 -11.30
N ARG A 124 -14.01 12.78 -10.29
CA ARG A 124 -14.93 12.21 -9.30
C ARG A 124 -16.19 11.65 -9.94
N ASP A 125 -16.76 12.36 -10.91
CA ASP A 125 -17.97 11.93 -11.60
C ASP A 125 -17.71 10.70 -12.47
N LYS A 126 -16.57 10.63 -13.18
CA LYS A 126 -16.19 9.41 -13.92
C LYS A 126 -15.98 8.20 -13.01
N VAL A 127 -15.31 8.37 -11.87
CA VAL A 127 -15.16 7.31 -10.86
C VAL A 127 -16.54 6.80 -10.44
N ARG A 128 -17.46 7.71 -10.06
CA ARG A 128 -18.84 7.36 -9.66
C ARG A 128 -19.66 6.72 -10.77
N GLU A 129 -19.45 7.14 -12.01
CA GLU A 129 -20.14 6.60 -13.18
C GLU A 129 -19.80 5.13 -13.39
N ILE A 130 -18.51 4.82 -13.51
CA ILE A 130 -18.05 3.42 -13.70
C ILE A 130 -18.51 2.58 -12.51
N GLN A 131 -18.38 3.11 -11.31
CA GLN A 131 -18.79 2.45 -10.07
C GLN A 131 -20.25 1.99 -10.02
N ARG A 132 -21.16 2.68 -10.71
CA ARG A 132 -22.59 2.32 -10.79
C ARG A 132 -22.89 1.20 -11.81
N MET A 133 -21.92 0.83 -12.66
CA MET A 133 -22.08 -0.14 -13.75
C MET A 133 -21.98 -1.62 -13.29
N LYS A 134 -23.06 -2.17 -12.74
CA LYS A 134 -23.08 -3.58 -12.29
C LYS A 134 -22.59 -4.58 -13.36
N GLY A 135 -21.83 -5.59 -12.92
CA GLY A 135 -21.49 -6.77 -13.74
C GLY A 135 -20.31 -6.58 -14.72
N LYS A 136 -19.48 -5.54 -14.54
CA LYS A 136 -18.35 -5.23 -15.43
C LYS A 136 -16.97 -5.64 -14.87
N GLY A 137 -16.91 -6.61 -13.96
CA GLY A 137 -15.64 -7.23 -13.50
C GLY A 137 -14.73 -6.36 -12.63
N TYR A 138 -15.27 -5.25 -12.10
CA TYR A 138 -14.65 -4.49 -11.02
C TYR A 138 -15.43 -4.86 -9.73
N GLU A 139 -15.06 -5.94 -9.06
CA GLU A 139 -15.72 -6.27 -7.80
C GLU A 139 -15.28 -5.29 -6.72
N GLU A 140 -16.26 -4.64 -6.12
CA GLU A 140 -16.08 -3.63 -5.08
C GLU A 140 -15.23 -4.21 -3.94
N VAL A 141 -14.11 -3.56 -3.61
CA VAL A 141 -14.00 -3.08 -2.24
C VAL A 141 -13.51 -1.64 -2.26
N TYR A 142 -14.44 -0.75 -1.90
CA TYR A 142 -14.12 0.64 -1.62
C TYR A 142 -13.52 0.70 -0.24
N PHE A 143 -12.29 1.15 -0.17
CA PHE A 143 -11.82 1.82 1.03
C PHE A 143 -11.85 3.31 0.75
N SER A 144 -13.05 3.88 0.80
CA SER A 144 -13.20 5.26 1.27
C SER A 144 -12.75 5.41 2.74
N ASP A 145 -12.42 4.28 3.38
CA ASP A 145 -11.81 4.22 4.68
C ASP A 145 -10.40 4.84 4.62
N ASN A 146 -10.33 6.08 5.11
CA ASN A 146 -9.08 6.79 5.30
C ASN A 146 -8.06 5.95 6.08
N ILE A 147 -8.50 4.98 6.89
CA ILE A 147 -7.59 4.21 7.75
C ILE A 147 -6.78 3.18 6.96
N LEU A 148 -7.39 2.38 6.07
CA LEU A 148 -6.62 1.45 5.22
C LEU A 148 -5.64 2.22 4.32
N ARG A 149 -6.11 3.33 3.76
CA ARG A 149 -5.26 4.24 2.98
C ARG A 149 -4.09 4.77 3.82
N ASN A 150 -4.33 5.14 5.07
CA ASN A 150 -3.27 5.61 5.97
C ASN A 150 -2.28 4.51 6.34
N ILE A 151 -2.72 3.27 6.52
CA ILE A 151 -1.83 2.11 6.74
C ILE A 151 -0.93 1.93 5.52
N ILE A 152 -1.51 1.87 4.32
CA ILE A 152 -0.76 1.67 3.07
C ILE A 152 0.19 2.84 2.81
N ILE A 153 -0.26 4.10 2.94
CA ILE A 153 0.61 5.28 2.82
C ILE A 153 1.74 5.23 3.86
N SER A 154 1.44 4.89 5.12
CA SER A 154 2.47 4.84 6.16
C SER A 154 3.55 3.81 5.82
N ILE A 155 3.17 2.63 5.32
CA ILE A 155 4.11 1.59 4.89
C ILE A 155 4.97 2.09 3.72
N ILE A 156 4.36 2.72 2.71
CA ILE A 156 5.06 3.24 1.53
C ILE A 156 6.03 4.38 1.90
N ASP A 157 5.58 5.35 2.69
CA ASP A 157 6.37 6.52 3.13
C ASP A 157 7.63 6.14 3.92
N ASN A 158 7.64 4.97 4.56
CA ASN A 158 8.77 4.51 5.39
C ASN A 158 9.86 3.77 4.61
N GLY A 159 9.80 3.78 3.27
CA GLY A 159 10.93 3.41 2.42
C GLY A 159 11.31 1.93 2.44
N PHE A 160 10.40 1.03 2.86
CA PHE A 160 10.62 -0.41 2.75
C PHE A 160 10.11 -0.93 1.39
N TRP A 161 11.06 -1.28 0.52
CA TRP A 161 10.87 -1.91 -0.80
C TRP A 161 10.39 -3.37 -0.70
N ALA A 162 9.67 -3.74 0.35
CA ALA A 162 9.17 -5.10 0.58
C ALA A 162 7.72 -5.29 0.09
N PHE A 163 7.21 -4.40 -0.75
CA PHE A 163 6.13 -4.78 -1.66
C PHE A 163 6.78 -5.49 -2.84
N GLN A 164 6.37 -6.73 -3.10
CA GLN A 164 6.64 -7.39 -4.38
C GLN A 164 6.33 -6.43 -5.54
N PRO A 165 6.98 -6.56 -6.72
CA PRO A 165 6.81 -5.67 -7.88
C PRO A 165 5.37 -5.58 -8.45
N ASN A 166 4.38 -6.23 -7.83
CA ASN A 166 3.01 -6.30 -8.32
C ASN A 166 2.06 -5.21 -7.78
N ILE A 167 2.50 -4.40 -6.80
CA ILE A 167 1.85 -3.12 -6.45
C ILE A 167 2.79 -1.97 -6.86
N GLU A 168 3.34 -2.04 -8.07
CA GLU A 168 4.09 -0.92 -8.61
C GLU A 168 3.17 0.29 -8.76
N LYS A 169 3.45 1.32 -7.94
CA LYS A 169 3.02 2.71 -8.11
C LYS A 169 1.52 2.92 -8.33
N SER A 170 0.65 2.25 -7.58
CA SER A 170 -0.76 2.65 -7.49
C SER A 170 -0.93 3.78 -6.46
N TRP A 171 -0.51 5.00 -6.81
CA TRP A 171 -0.92 6.23 -6.10
C TRP A 171 -2.41 6.56 -6.33
N GLY A 172 -3.23 5.53 -6.58
CA GLY A 172 -4.64 5.59 -6.92
C GLY A 172 -5.43 4.68 -6.00
N MET A 173 -6.76 4.65 -6.19
CA MET A 173 -7.66 3.85 -5.35
C MET A 173 -7.24 2.37 -5.36
N ILE A 174 -7.00 1.83 -4.17
CA ILE A 174 -6.70 0.41 -3.92
C ILE A 174 -7.97 -0.38 -4.20
N ILE A 175 -7.92 -1.34 -5.13
CA ILE A 175 -9.05 -2.23 -5.41
C ILE A 175 -8.93 -3.56 -4.66
N LYS A 176 -10.01 -4.34 -4.62
CA LYS A 176 -10.08 -5.64 -3.92
C LYS A 176 -8.93 -6.55 -4.32
N GLU A 177 -8.66 -6.68 -5.61
CA GLU A 177 -7.64 -7.58 -6.12
C GLU A 177 -6.22 -7.12 -5.78
N ASP A 178 -5.98 -5.82 -5.58
CA ASP A 178 -4.70 -5.33 -5.09
C ASP A 178 -4.47 -5.82 -3.67
N ILE A 179 -5.52 -5.80 -2.84
CA ILE A 179 -5.49 -6.25 -1.44
C ILE A 179 -5.38 -7.77 -1.36
N GLU A 180 -6.10 -8.50 -2.21
CA GLU A 180 -6.02 -9.96 -2.29
C GLU A 180 -4.60 -10.44 -2.66
N ARG A 181 -3.77 -9.60 -3.31
CA ARG A 181 -2.37 -9.90 -3.61
C ARG A 181 -1.40 -9.60 -2.46
N ILE A 182 -1.85 -8.92 -1.40
CA ILE A 182 -0.99 -8.57 -0.27
C ILE A 182 -0.82 -9.81 0.62
N GLU A 183 0.35 -10.43 0.52
CA GLU A 183 0.74 -11.54 1.40
C GLU A 183 1.67 -11.10 2.54
N GLU A 184 2.30 -9.92 2.44
CA GLU A 184 3.22 -9.40 3.44
C GLU A 184 3.03 -7.90 3.68
N VAL A 185 3.00 -7.51 4.95
CA VAL A 185 3.02 -6.13 5.42
C VAL A 185 4.10 -5.99 6.49
N SER A 186 5.03 -5.04 6.30
CA SER A 186 6.09 -4.76 7.25
C SER A 186 6.29 -3.25 7.46
N TYR A 187 6.15 -2.81 8.69
CA TYR A 187 6.37 -1.45 9.15
C TYR A 187 7.18 -1.49 10.45
N ILE A 188 8.43 -1.03 10.41
CA ILE A 188 9.32 -1.12 11.56
C ILE A 188 9.79 0.28 11.92
N TRP A 189 9.38 0.76 13.10
CA TRP A 189 9.74 2.07 13.59
C TRP A 189 10.64 1.99 14.82
N HIS A 190 11.86 2.56 14.72
CA HIS A 190 12.91 2.41 15.73
C HIS A 190 13.16 3.67 16.58
N TYR A 191 12.41 4.75 16.37
CA TYR A 191 12.62 6.01 17.09
C TYR A 191 11.93 5.98 18.47
N ARG A 192 12.69 5.70 19.53
CA ARG A 192 12.18 5.55 20.91
C ARG A 192 11.40 6.73 21.48
N HIS A 193 11.53 7.93 20.90
CA HIS A 193 10.90 9.15 21.42
C HIS A 193 9.57 9.50 20.75
N PHE A 194 9.26 8.90 19.60
CA PHE A 194 8.02 9.16 18.87
C PHE A 194 7.47 7.85 18.35
N PRO A 195 6.19 7.52 18.58
CA PRO A 195 5.61 6.34 17.96
C PRO A 195 5.58 6.47 16.43
N GLY A 196 5.56 5.33 15.76
CA GLY A 196 5.31 5.24 14.32
C GLY A 196 3.96 5.86 13.95
N LYS A 197 3.78 6.16 12.66
CA LYS A 197 2.56 6.81 12.16
C LYS A 197 1.33 5.90 12.24
N ILE A 198 1.52 4.58 12.21
CA ILE A 198 0.43 3.61 12.33
C ILE A 198 0.01 3.55 13.80
N ASN A 199 -1.26 3.81 14.10
CA ASN A 199 -1.81 3.75 15.46
C ASN A 199 -3.08 2.88 15.57
N SER A 200 -3.52 2.30 14.46
CA SER A 200 -4.64 1.37 14.35
C SER A 200 -4.36 0.33 13.27
N LEU A 201 -4.87 -0.87 13.45
CA LEU A 201 -4.84 -1.95 12.46
C LEU A 201 -6.11 -2.01 11.60
N GLU A 202 -7.07 -1.11 11.82
CA GLU A 202 -8.30 -1.05 11.04
C GLU A 202 -7.97 -0.92 9.54
N GLY A 203 -8.56 -1.77 8.71
CA GLY A 203 -8.19 -1.97 7.31
C GLY A 203 -7.42 -3.27 7.04
N ILE A 204 -6.64 -3.77 8.00
CA ILE A 204 -5.89 -5.03 7.84
C ILE A 204 -6.85 -6.23 7.66
N GLN A 205 -8.07 -6.18 8.21
CA GLN A 205 -9.05 -7.26 8.10
C GLN A 205 -9.43 -7.62 6.65
N TYR A 206 -9.15 -6.75 5.69
CA TYR A 206 -9.46 -6.96 4.29
C TYR A 206 -8.36 -7.73 3.53
N MET A 207 -7.17 -7.85 4.11
CA MET A 207 -6.03 -8.58 3.53
C MET A 207 -6.13 -10.08 3.84
N GLU A 208 -7.16 -10.77 3.35
CA GLU A 208 -7.46 -12.17 3.72
C GLU A 208 -6.33 -13.17 3.38
N ASN A 209 -5.49 -12.83 2.41
CA ASN A 209 -4.33 -13.62 1.99
C ASN A 209 -3.02 -13.24 2.70
N LEU A 210 -3.07 -12.34 3.69
CA LEU A 210 -1.90 -11.89 4.44
C LEU A 210 -1.29 -13.05 5.24
N LYS A 211 -0.03 -13.37 4.95
CA LYS A 211 0.77 -14.42 5.62
C LYS A 211 1.73 -13.84 6.64
N ILE A 212 2.27 -12.65 6.37
CA ILE A 212 3.32 -12.02 7.18
C ILE A 212 2.88 -10.62 7.57
N LEU A 213 2.82 -10.35 8.86
CA LEU A 213 2.49 -9.02 9.40
C LEU A 213 3.52 -8.58 10.44
N ARG A 214 4.26 -7.52 10.16
CA ARG A 214 5.19 -6.89 11.11
C ARG A 214 4.84 -5.43 11.28
N ILE A 215 4.42 -4.99 12.45
CA ILE A 215 4.18 -3.57 12.76
C ILE A 215 4.79 -3.28 14.12
N GLU A 216 5.96 -2.65 14.13
CA GLU A 216 6.78 -2.44 15.34
C GLU A 216 6.90 -0.96 15.69
N GLY A 217 6.91 -0.63 16.99
CA GLY A 217 7.16 0.74 17.45
C GLY A 217 5.99 1.72 17.26
N CYS A 218 4.75 1.22 17.21
CA CYS A 218 3.58 1.95 16.71
C CYS A 218 2.51 2.25 17.77
N ASN A 219 2.76 1.94 19.05
CA ASN A 219 1.77 2.06 20.13
C ASN A 219 0.46 1.29 19.86
N ILE A 220 0.48 0.24 19.04
CA ILE A 220 -0.70 -0.58 18.77
C ILE A 220 -1.17 -1.25 20.07
N LYS A 221 -2.48 -1.29 20.27
CA LYS A 221 -3.14 -1.93 21.41
C LYS A 221 -4.15 -2.98 20.97
N ASP A 222 -4.95 -2.62 19.97
CA ASP A 222 -6.06 -3.46 19.50
C ASP A 222 -5.61 -4.36 18.35
N LEU A 223 -5.80 -5.66 18.55
CA LEU A 223 -5.56 -6.72 17.55
C LEU A 223 -6.86 -7.27 16.95
N SER A 224 -8.02 -6.70 17.28
CA SER A 224 -9.33 -7.16 16.77
C SER A 224 -9.42 -7.26 15.24
N PRO A 225 -8.76 -6.40 14.43
CA PRO A 225 -8.78 -6.55 12.97
C PRO A 225 -8.12 -7.84 12.44
N LEU A 226 -7.34 -8.54 13.28
CA LEU A 226 -6.67 -9.78 12.88
C LEU A 226 -7.55 -11.02 13.02
N ALA A 227 -8.71 -10.92 13.71
CA ALA A 227 -9.43 -12.09 14.23
C ALA A 227 -9.81 -13.16 13.19
N ASN A 228 -9.97 -12.77 11.93
CA ASN A 228 -10.37 -13.65 10.82
C ASN A 228 -9.27 -13.89 9.78
N LEU A 229 -8.06 -13.37 9.98
CA LEU A 229 -6.95 -13.51 9.02
C LEU A 229 -6.24 -14.86 9.14
N SER A 230 -6.99 -15.92 8.80
CA SER A 230 -6.55 -17.31 8.99
C SER A 230 -5.30 -17.69 8.19
N SER A 231 -4.92 -16.92 7.18
CA SER A 231 -3.71 -17.10 6.37
C SER A 231 -2.42 -16.68 7.08
N LEU A 232 -2.50 -15.97 8.21
CA LEU A 232 -1.32 -15.47 8.94
C LEU A 232 -0.44 -16.61 9.45
N GLU A 233 0.83 -16.59 9.04
CA GLU A 233 1.88 -17.53 9.45
C GLU A 233 2.91 -16.89 10.39
N LEU A 234 3.17 -15.58 10.21
CA LEU A 234 4.12 -14.82 11.01
C LEU A 234 3.54 -13.47 11.44
N ILE A 235 3.60 -13.20 12.74
CA ILE A 235 3.24 -11.91 13.32
C ILE A 235 4.40 -11.35 14.14
N SER A 236 4.75 -10.08 13.93
CA SER A 236 5.58 -9.29 14.85
C SER A 236 4.88 -7.98 15.20
N PHE A 237 4.60 -7.79 16.49
CA PHE A 237 4.18 -6.50 17.04
C PHE A 237 5.13 -6.04 18.14
N ARG A 238 6.43 -6.26 17.94
CA ARG A 238 7.45 -5.83 18.90
C ARG A 238 7.36 -4.33 19.18
N ASP A 239 7.61 -3.95 20.44
CA ASP A 239 7.67 -2.55 20.88
C ASP A 239 6.36 -1.79 20.65
N ASN A 240 5.25 -2.37 21.09
CA ASN A 240 3.91 -1.77 21.05
C ASN A 240 3.31 -1.68 22.48
N LYS A 241 1.98 -1.59 22.57
CA LYS A 241 1.22 -1.39 23.80
C LYS A 241 0.12 -2.44 23.95
N ILE A 242 0.35 -3.63 23.42
CA ILE A 242 -0.59 -4.74 23.42
C ILE A 242 -0.63 -5.35 24.82
N ASN A 243 -1.83 -5.59 25.34
CA ASN A 243 -2.06 -6.30 26.59
C ASN A 243 -3.06 -7.45 26.43
N ASP A 244 -4.03 -7.31 25.53
CA ASP A 244 -5.00 -8.32 25.16
C ASP A 244 -4.64 -8.94 23.79
N ILE A 245 -4.48 -10.27 23.79
CA ILE A 245 -4.16 -11.07 22.61
C ILE A 245 -5.30 -12.04 22.26
N THR A 246 -6.51 -11.83 22.80
CA THR A 246 -7.68 -12.71 22.56
C THR A 246 -8.01 -12.86 21.07
N SER A 247 -7.78 -11.81 20.28
CA SER A 247 -8.05 -11.80 18.84
C SER A 247 -7.24 -12.81 18.03
N ILE A 248 -6.06 -13.25 18.52
CA ILE A 248 -5.22 -14.19 17.77
C ILE A 248 -5.55 -15.67 17.99
N LYS A 249 -6.49 -16.00 18.88
CA LYS A 249 -6.82 -17.38 19.28
C LYS A 249 -7.26 -18.31 18.14
N ASN A 250 -7.72 -17.75 17.02
CA ASN A 250 -8.23 -18.50 15.87
C ASN A 250 -7.23 -18.57 14.70
N LEU A 251 -6.02 -18.06 14.84
CA LEU A 251 -5.01 -18.01 13.77
C LEU A 251 -4.32 -19.37 13.60
N LYS A 252 -5.05 -20.31 13.00
CA LYS A 252 -4.67 -21.73 12.89
C LYS A 252 -3.43 -22.02 12.03
N ASN A 253 -2.87 -21.04 11.33
CA ASN A 253 -1.64 -21.19 10.55
C ASN A 253 -0.45 -20.45 11.18
N LEU A 254 -0.64 -19.81 12.34
CA LEU A 254 0.38 -18.96 12.97
C LEU A 254 1.51 -19.80 13.58
N LYS A 255 2.69 -19.74 12.98
CA LYS A 255 3.90 -20.47 13.41
C LYS A 255 4.88 -19.61 14.18
N VAL A 256 4.97 -18.32 13.84
CA VAL A 256 5.96 -17.40 14.42
C VAL A 256 5.24 -16.19 15.00
N LEU A 257 5.47 -15.93 16.29
CA LEU A 257 4.86 -14.82 17.01
C LEU A 257 5.91 -14.07 17.84
N ASP A 258 6.17 -12.81 17.48
CA ASP A 258 6.97 -11.87 18.28
C ASP A 258 6.06 -10.77 18.85
N LEU A 259 5.87 -10.82 20.16
CA LEU A 259 5.16 -9.83 20.95
C LEU A 259 6.08 -9.21 22.01
N SER A 260 7.39 -9.22 21.79
CA SER A 260 8.34 -8.70 22.75
C SER A 260 8.18 -7.19 22.98
N ARG A 261 8.45 -6.71 24.20
CA ARG A 261 8.28 -5.30 24.58
C ARG A 261 6.83 -4.82 24.41
N ASN A 262 5.90 -5.55 25.02
CA ASN A 262 4.49 -5.17 25.14
C ASN A 262 4.09 -5.18 26.62
N GLU A 263 2.79 -5.22 26.89
CA GLU A 263 2.20 -5.13 28.22
C GLU A 263 1.36 -6.39 28.55
N ILE A 264 1.70 -7.53 27.94
CA ILE A 264 0.94 -8.80 28.03
C ILE A 264 1.11 -9.45 29.40
N GLU A 265 0.01 -9.95 29.95
CA GLU A 265 -0.05 -10.68 31.22
C GLU A 265 -0.60 -12.10 31.05
N ASP A 266 -1.65 -12.27 30.23
CA ASP A 266 -2.35 -13.54 30.03
C ASP A 266 -1.93 -14.22 28.73
N LEU A 267 -1.48 -15.47 28.84
CA LEU A 267 -1.09 -16.33 27.72
C LEU A 267 -2.18 -17.34 27.32
N SER A 268 -3.32 -17.36 28.01
CA SER A 268 -4.41 -18.29 27.73
C SER A 268 -4.90 -18.27 26.28
N PRO A 269 -4.95 -17.11 25.58
CA PRO A 269 -5.33 -17.07 24.17
C PRO A 269 -4.38 -17.79 23.20
N LEU A 270 -3.16 -18.13 23.63
CA LEU A 270 -2.21 -18.87 22.79
C LEU A 270 -2.56 -20.36 22.70
N VAL A 271 -3.31 -20.89 23.67
CA VAL A 271 -3.60 -22.33 23.76
C VAL A 271 -4.25 -22.84 22.49
N GLY A 272 -3.64 -23.86 21.88
CA GLY A 272 -4.13 -24.49 20.65
C GLY A 272 -3.61 -23.86 19.35
N LEU A 273 -2.82 -22.79 19.41
CA LEU A 273 -2.10 -22.27 18.24
C LEU A 273 -0.89 -23.15 17.90
N PRO A 274 -0.59 -23.38 16.61
CA PRO A 274 0.55 -24.21 16.16
C PRO A 274 1.86 -23.41 16.15
N LEU A 275 2.13 -22.69 17.24
CA LEU A 275 3.31 -21.84 17.36
C LEU A 275 4.57 -22.69 17.46
N GLU A 276 5.52 -22.46 16.56
CA GLU A 276 6.87 -23.04 16.60
C GLU A 276 7.87 -22.12 17.31
N HIS A 277 7.74 -20.81 17.10
CA HIS A 277 8.63 -19.79 17.65
C HIS A 277 7.84 -18.67 18.31
N LEU A 278 8.07 -18.49 19.62
CA LEU A 278 7.40 -17.49 20.44
C LEU A 278 8.40 -16.55 21.12
N ASN A 279 8.32 -15.25 20.84
CA ASN A 279 9.08 -14.24 21.56
C ASN A 279 8.13 -13.34 22.35
N ILE A 280 8.12 -13.50 23.67
CA ILE A 280 7.29 -12.75 24.61
C ILE A 280 8.16 -12.03 25.65
N ALA A 281 9.43 -11.79 25.33
CA ALA A 281 10.35 -11.12 26.23
C ALA A 281 9.92 -9.67 26.52
N ASN A 282 10.21 -9.21 27.74
CA ASN A 282 9.87 -7.85 28.20
C ASN A 282 8.36 -7.59 28.13
N ASN A 283 7.59 -8.44 28.80
CA ASN A 283 6.15 -8.29 29.07
C ASN A 283 5.92 -8.37 30.58
N GLN A 284 4.68 -8.55 31.01
CA GLN A 284 4.26 -8.60 32.42
C GLN A 284 3.80 -10.01 32.83
N ILE A 285 4.30 -11.05 32.14
CA ILE A 285 3.83 -12.42 32.31
C ILE A 285 4.32 -13.00 33.64
N GLU A 286 3.40 -13.64 34.37
CA GLU A 286 3.70 -14.39 35.60
C GLU A 286 3.40 -15.88 35.46
N ASN A 287 2.35 -16.23 34.72
CA ASN A 287 1.87 -17.60 34.56
C ASN A 287 2.31 -18.21 33.22
N LEU A 288 3.11 -19.27 33.28
CA LEU A 288 3.61 -19.99 32.10
C LEU A 288 2.82 -21.25 31.75
N GLU A 289 1.83 -21.66 32.56
CA GLU A 289 1.04 -22.89 32.34
C GLU A 289 0.49 -23.03 30.91
N PRO A 290 -0.01 -21.97 30.24
CA PRO A 290 -0.50 -22.06 28.87
C PRO A 290 0.54 -22.59 27.87
N LEU A 291 1.84 -22.35 28.09
CA LEU A 291 2.90 -22.76 27.18
C LEU A 291 3.04 -24.28 27.07
N ILE A 292 2.66 -25.03 28.11
CA ILE A 292 2.68 -26.50 28.08
C ILE A 292 1.70 -27.03 27.02
N LYS A 293 0.63 -26.27 26.72
CA LYS A 293 -0.40 -26.66 25.74
C LYS A 293 -0.03 -26.32 24.30
N LEU A 294 1.10 -25.66 24.06
CA LEU A 294 1.61 -25.39 22.71
C LEU A 294 2.43 -26.60 22.25
N SER A 295 1.79 -27.56 21.57
CA SER A 295 2.40 -28.84 21.18
C SER A 295 3.60 -28.69 20.26
N ASP A 296 3.53 -27.74 19.32
CA ASP A 296 4.50 -27.56 18.23
C ASP A 296 5.64 -26.59 18.58
N LEU A 297 5.65 -26.05 19.80
CA LEU A 297 6.62 -25.06 20.25
C LEU A 297 8.03 -25.63 20.24
N LYS A 298 8.94 -24.96 19.54
CA LYS A 298 10.38 -25.32 19.43
C LYS A 298 11.27 -24.33 20.15
N LYS A 299 10.87 -23.07 20.20
CA LYS A 299 11.65 -21.99 20.82
C LYS A 299 10.75 -20.99 21.51
N VAL A 300 11.13 -20.60 22.73
CA VAL A 300 10.45 -19.54 23.48
C VAL A 300 11.44 -18.60 24.16
N ASN A 301 11.19 -17.29 24.05
CA ASN A 301 11.93 -16.26 24.78
C ASN A 301 11.05 -15.57 25.82
N LEU A 302 11.40 -15.78 27.09
CA LEU A 302 10.69 -15.36 28.30
C LEU A 302 11.42 -14.25 29.06
N ARG A 303 12.59 -13.81 28.60
CA ARG A 303 13.44 -12.83 29.32
C ARG A 303 12.65 -11.60 29.73
N LYS A 304 12.98 -11.04 30.90
CA LYS A 304 12.43 -9.77 31.39
C LYS A 304 10.90 -9.79 31.60
N ASN A 305 10.35 -10.92 32.02
CA ASN A 305 8.98 -11.03 32.52
C ASN A 305 8.95 -11.01 34.06
N ARG A 306 7.75 -11.02 34.66
CA ARG A 306 7.53 -10.98 36.12
C ARG A 306 7.46 -12.38 36.73
N LEU A 307 8.33 -13.28 36.26
CA LEU A 307 8.26 -14.70 36.62
C LEU A 307 8.62 -14.94 38.09
N ASP A 308 7.74 -15.63 38.81
CA ASP A 308 8.11 -16.27 40.07
C ASP A 308 9.09 -17.40 39.77
N LYS A 309 10.31 -17.31 40.32
CA LYS A 309 11.40 -18.22 40.01
C LYS A 309 11.04 -19.69 40.27
N THR A 310 10.32 -19.98 41.34
CA THR A 310 10.03 -21.37 41.72
C THR A 310 9.02 -21.99 40.76
N LYS A 311 7.89 -21.31 40.53
CA LYS A 311 6.84 -21.80 39.63
C LYS A 311 7.30 -21.85 38.18
N ALA A 312 8.01 -20.81 37.72
CA ALA A 312 8.47 -20.73 36.34
C ALA A 312 9.46 -21.86 36.01
N MET A 313 10.39 -22.19 36.92
CA MET A 313 11.39 -23.25 36.67
C MET A 313 10.76 -24.63 36.49
N GLU A 314 9.65 -24.92 37.17
CA GLU A 314 8.93 -26.19 36.96
C GLU A 314 8.40 -26.30 35.54
N ILE A 315 7.78 -25.22 35.03
CA ILE A 315 7.23 -25.17 33.68
C ILE A 315 8.33 -25.17 32.62
N ILE A 316 9.39 -24.39 32.84
CA ILE A 316 10.54 -24.32 31.94
C ILE A 316 11.17 -25.71 31.79
N LYS A 317 11.37 -26.45 32.88
CA LYS A 317 11.90 -27.81 32.82
C LYS A 317 11.02 -28.74 31.97
N LYS A 318 9.70 -28.68 32.14
CA LYS A 318 8.74 -29.46 31.32
C LYS A 318 8.84 -29.10 29.82
N LEU A 319 9.13 -27.84 29.49
CA LEU A 319 9.35 -27.40 28.11
C LEU A 319 10.68 -27.92 27.57
N GLU A 320 11.77 -27.78 28.31
CA GLU A 320 13.10 -28.27 27.92
C GLU A 320 13.12 -29.80 27.75
N GLU A 321 12.42 -30.56 28.61
CA GLU A 321 12.25 -32.02 28.48
C GLU A 321 11.51 -32.43 27.19
N ARG A 322 10.67 -31.54 26.64
CA ARG A 322 10.02 -31.71 25.33
C ARG A 322 10.91 -31.28 24.16
N GLY A 323 12.13 -30.80 24.42
CA GLY A 323 13.07 -30.32 23.41
C GLY A 323 12.88 -28.86 23.02
N VAL A 324 12.11 -28.07 23.78
CA VAL A 324 11.92 -26.64 23.52
C VAL A 324 13.17 -25.86 23.96
N GLU A 325 13.72 -25.03 23.08
CA GLU A 325 14.76 -24.06 23.43
C GLU A 325 14.12 -22.90 24.22
N VAL A 326 14.39 -22.84 25.52
CA VAL A 326 13.87 -21.78 26.41
C VAL A 326 14.96 -20.76 26.70
N ILE A 327 14.65 -19.49 26.42
CA ILE A 327 15.51 -18.34 26.74
C ILE A 327 14.84 -17.54 27.85
N TYR A 328 15.38 -17.52 29.07
CA TYR A 328 14.74 -16.91 30.24
C TYR A 328 15.68 -16.03 31.07
#